data_AF-A0A2V5N621-F1
#
_entry.id   AF-A0A2V5N621-F1
#
_cell.length_a   1.000
_cell.length_b   1.000
_cell.length_c   1.000
_cell.angle_alpha   90.00
_cell.angle_beta   90.00
_cell.angle_gamma   90.00
#
_symmetry.space_group_name_H-M   'P 1'
#
loop_
_entity.id
_entity.type
_entity.pdbx_description
1 polymer ?
#
loop_
_entity_poly.entity_id
_entity_poly.type
_entity_poly.pdbx_seq_one_letter_code
_entity_poly.pdbx_strand_id
1 'polypeptide(L)'
;MKKFHNLLPVILVLAWTVAVHRAYSADRKPAAGFGQPPQHWSPEDVWRGIDVEKMPLEVEVSRRWEENGCAFEKLTYVSEVAEGTKIRIFGIYGGPKGATNLPGILHIHGGGQTASLAWVQYWAKRDYACLTYDFCGKWENRTEYTDWGPLAKNCDMASSGVY
;
A
#
# COMPACT_ATOMS: atom_id res chain seq x y z
N MET A 1 -30.27 5.81 -48.62
CA MET A 1 -31.03 6.46 -47.53
C MET A 1 -30.78 5.67 -46.25
N LYS A 2 -30.04 6.25 -45.28
CA LYS A 2 -29.64 5.58 -44.03
C LYS A 2 -30.82 5.61 -43.04
N LYS A 3 -31.32 4.45 -42.62
CA LYS A 3 -32.36 4.35 -41.58
C LYS A 3 -31.71 4.35 -40.20
N PHE A 4 -31.85 5.46 -39.47
CA PHE A 4 -31.59 5.54 -38.03
C PHE A 4 -32.71 4.80 -37.29
N HIS A 5 -32.44 3.59 -36.82
CA HIS A 5 -33.24 2.94 -35.79
C HIS A 5 -32.26 2.24 -34.84
N ASN A 6 -32.51 2.33 -33.53
CA ASN A 6 -31.81 1.69 -32.39
C ASN A 6 -31.02 2.62 -31.44
N LEU A 7 -31.53 3.83 -31.14
CA LEU A 7 -31.04 4.64 -30.01
C LEU A 7 -31.87 4.49 -28.71
N LEU A 8 -33.09 3.95 -28.79
CA LEU A 8 -33.97 3.80 -27.62
C LEU A 8 -33.49 2.84 -26.52
N PRO A 9 -32.94 1.64 -26.82
CA PRO A 9 -32.54 0.71 -25.75
C PRO A 9 -31.26 1.16 -25.02
N VAL A 10 -30.38 1.91 -25.69
CA VAL A 10 -29.13 2.42 -25.09
C VAL A 10 -29.41 3.55 -24.09
N ILE A 11 -30.40 4.40 -24.36
CA ILE A 11 -30.80 5.50 -23.48
C ILE A 11 -31.47 4.97 -22.20
N LEU A 12 -32.26 3.89 -22.28
CA LEU A 12 -32.92 3.27 -21.14
C LEU A 12 -31.94 2.59 -20.16
N VAL A 13 -30.88 1.97 -20.65
CA VAL A 13 -29.83 1.35 -19.80
C VAL A 13 -28.94 2.41 -19.12
N LEU A 14 -28.65 3.53 -19.81
CA LEU A 14 -27.92 4.65 -19.22
C LEU A 14 -28.74 5.38 -18.14
N ALA A 15 -30.05 5.56 -18.37
CA ALA A 15 -30.93 6.21 -17.40
C ALA A 15 -31.07 5.40 -16.10
N TRP A 16 -31.08 4.06 -16.19
CA TRP A 16 -31.11 3.18 -15.03
C TRP A 16 -29.81 3.20 -14.21
N THR A 17 -28.64 3.17 -14.87
CA THR A 17 -27.35 3.22 -14.17
C THR A 17 -27.13 4.56 -13.46
N VAL A 18 -27.52 5.68 -14.07
CA VAL A 18 -27.43 7.01 -13.43
C VAL A 18 -28.43 7.17 -12.27
N ALA A 19 -29.65 6.64 -12.40
CA ALA A 19 -30.65 6.69 -11.33
C ALA A 19 -30.25 5.83 -10.13
N VAL A 20 -29.68 4.64 -10.34
CA VAL A 20 -29.16 3.77 -9.27
C VAL A 20 -27.96 4.41 -8.57
N HIS A 21 -27.04 5.05 -9.31
CA HIS A 21 -25.89 5.73 -8.71
C HIS A 21 -26.30 6.98 -7.88
N ARG A 22 -27.30 7.73 -8.36
CA ARG A 22 -27.86 8.88 -7.62
C ARG A 22 -28.64 8.45 -6.38
N ALA A 23 -29.44 7.40 -6.46
CA ALA A 23 -30.16 6.85 -5.31
C ALA A 23 -29.18 6.30 -4.25
N TYR A 24 -28.10 5.63 -4.67
CA TYR A 24 -27.06 5.12 -3.77
C TYR A 24 -26.27 6.24 -3.08
N SER A 25 -26.14 7.41 -3.71
CA SER A 25 -25.45 8.56 -3.14
C SER A 25 -26.32 9.45 -2.25
N ALA A 26 -27.65 9.46 -2.47
CA ALA A 26 -28.59 10.33 -1.76
C ALA A 26 -28.97 9.84 -0.35
N ASP A 27 -28.83 8.54 -0.07
CA ASP A 27 -29.23 7.93 1.22
C ASP A 27 -28.12 7.92 2.29
N ARG A 28 -27.01 8.62 2.05
CA ARG A 28 -25.82 8.53 2.91
C ARG A 28 -25.85 9.55 4.05
N LYS A 29 -25.98 9.03 5.27
CA LYS A 29 -25.78 9.80 6.50
C LYS A 29 -24.35 10.38 6.55
N PRO A 30 -24.17 11.60 7.09
CA PRO A 30 -22.85 12.20 7.25
C PRO A 30 -21.94 11.27 8.08
N ALA A 31 -20.63 11.34 7.80
CA ALA A 31 -19.63 10.59 8.58
C ALA A 31 -19.77 10.91 10.08
N ALA A 32 -19.55 9.90 10.92
CA ALA A 32 -19.61 10.07 12.38
C ALA A 32 -18.63 11.17 12.84
N GLY A 33 -19.00 11.89 13.90
CA GLY A 33 -18.14 12.89 14.52
C GLY A 33 -16.85 12.28 15.09
N PHE A 34 -15.84 13.13 15.26
CA PHE A 34 -14.53 12.75 15.79
C PHE A 34 -14.67 11.97 17.12
N GLY A 35 -14.07 10.78 17.20
CA GLY A 35 -14.05 9.97 18.43
C GLY A 35 -15.22 8.97 18.60
N GLN A 36 -16.17 8.88 17.66
CA GLN A 36 -17.11 7.76 17.61
C GLN A 36 -16.74 6.78 16.50
N PRO A 37 -16.82 5.45 16.76
CA PRO A 37 -16.61 4.48 15.70
C PRO A 37 -17.69 4.71 14.63
N PRO A 38 -17.32 4.75 13.34
CA PRO A 38 -18.29 4.89 12.27
C PRO A 38 -19.31 3.73 12.37
N GLN A 39 -20.58 4.07 12.58
CA GLN A 39 -21.61 3.05 12.85
C GLN A 39 -21.95 2.22 11.61
N HIS A 40 -21.67 2.72 10.40
CA HIS A 40 -22.08 2.09 9.14
C HIS A 40 -21.12 2.43 7.99
N TRP A 41 -19.92 1.84 7.98
CA TRP A 41 -19.08 1.82 6.78
C TRP A 41 -19.12 0.45 6.13
N SER A 42 -19.39 0.41 4.83
CA SER A 42 -19.04 -0.75 4.02
C SER A 42 -17.52 -0.71 3.73
N PRO A 43 -16.87 -1.84 3.41
CA PRO A 43 -15.47 -1.83 2.97
C PRO A 43 -15.21 -0.83 1.83
N GLU A 44 -16.15 -0.66 0.90
CA GLU A 44 -16.06 0.30 -0.21
C GLU A 44 -16.03 1.76 0.26
N ASP A 45 -16.60 2.06 1.43
CA ASP A 45 -16.57 3.40 2.00
C ASP A 45 -15.17 3.76 2.53
N VAL A 46 -14.42 2.78 3.03
CA VAL A 46 -13.04 2.95 3.52
C VAL A 46 -12.07 3.24 2.38
N TRP A 47 -12.24 2.55 1.25
CA TRP A 47 -11.34 2.66 0.09
C TRP A 47 -11.74 3.77 -0.89
N ARG A 48 -12.81 4.50 -0.62
CA ARG A 48 -13.37 5.47 -1.56
C ARG A 48 -12.37 6.60 -1.85
N GLY A 49 -12.06 6.79 -3.13
CA GLY A 49 -11.18 7.87 -3.58
C GLY A 49 -9.69 7.57 -3.45
N ILE A 50 -9.32 6.39 -2.94
CA ILE A 50 -7.94 5.90 -3.02
C ILE A 50 -7.70 5.38 -4.44
N ASP A 51 -6.76 6.01 -5.14
CA ASP A 51 -6.31 5.61 -6.46
C ASP A 51 -4.82 5.32 -6.39
N VAL A 52 -4.49 4.04 -6.18
CA VAL A 52 -3.11 3.57 -5.95
C VAL A 52 -2.17 3.88 -7.11
N GLU A 53 -2.69 3.98 -8.34
CA GLU A 53 -1.91 4.30 -9.54
C GLU A 53 -1.49 5.77 -9.60
N LYS A 54 -2.20 6.64 -8.88
CA LYS A 54 -1.87 8.08 -8.78
C LYS A 54 -1.04 8.43 -7.55
N MET A 55 -0.80 7.48 -6.67
CA MET A 55 0.01 7.71 -5.48
C MET A 55 1.49 7.85 -5.87
N PRO A 56 2.25 8.78 -5.26
CA PRO A 56 3.60 9.07 -5.68
C PRO A 56 4.57 8.00 -5.17
N LEU A 57 4.71 6.88 -5.89
CA LEU A 57 5.69 5.84 -5.57
C LEU A 57 7.11 6.35 -5.81
N GLU A 58 7.73 6.89 -4.77
CA GLU A 58 9.09 7.43 -4.80
C GLU A 58 10.06 6.52 -4.05
N VAL A 59 10.85 5.75 -4.80
CA VAL A 59 11.81 4.79 -4.24
C VAL A 59 13.20 5.43 -4.11
N GLU A 60 13.79 5.30 -2.93
CA GLU A 60 15.16 5.73 -2.63
C GLU A 60 15.97 4.54 -2.11
N VAL A 61 17.08 4.22 -2.76
CA VAL A 61 17.96 3.11 -2.36
C VAL A 61 19.11 3.65 -1.51
N SER A 62 19.18 3.23 -0.25
CA SER A 62 20.23 3.65 0.69
C SER A 62 21.48 2.79 0.61
N ARG A 63 21.35 1.52 0.20
CA ARG A 63 22.47 0.59 0.07
C ARG A 63 22.20 -0.49 -0.95
N ARG A 64 23.23 -0.85 -1.72
CA ARG A 64 23.26 -2.05 -2.57
C ARG A 64 24.43 -2.95 -2.18
N TRP A 65 24.24 -4.25 -2.25
CA TRP A 65 25.31 -5.22 -2.07
C TRP A 65 24.96 -6.54 -2.75
N GLU A 66 25.98 -7.38 -2.93
CA GLU A 66 25.84 -8.72 -3.46
C GLU A 66 26.39 -9.73 -2.47
N GLU A 67 25.75 -10.89 -2.38
CA GLU A 67 26.20 -11.97 -1.51
C GLU A 67 25.63 -13.30 -2.02
N ASN A 68 26.44 -14.36 -2.05
CA ASN A 68 26.01 -15.72 -2.39
C ASN A 68 25.23 -15.81 -3.73
N GLY A 69 25.67 -15.09 -4.76
CA GLY A 69 25.03 -15.08 -6.09
C GLY A 69 23.73 -14.27 -6.16
N CYS A 70 23.34 -13.58 -5.09
CA CYS A 70 22.17 -12.71 -5.03
C CYS A 70 22.59 -11.23 -4.94
N ALA A 71 21.72 -10.34 -5.41
CA ALA A 71 21.84 -8.90 -5.26
C ALA A 71 20.73 -8.39 -4.33
N PHE A 72 21.07 -7.47 -3.44
CA PHE A 72 20.17 -6.95 -2.42
C PHE A 72 20.24 -5.43 -2.33
N GLU A 73 19.13 -4.84 -1.92
CA GLU A 73 18.96 -3.41 -1.73
C GLU A 73 18.26 -3.13 -0.40
N LYS A 74 18.75 -2.11 0.32
CA LYS A 74 17.96 -1.43 1.35
C LYS A 74 17.39 -0.18 0.73
N LEU A 75 16.09 0.02 0.91
CA LEU A 75 15.37 1.10 0.26
C LEU A 75 14.32 1.68 1.18
N THR A 76 13.89 2.90 0.86
CA THR A 76 12.64 3.46 1.35
C THR A 76 11.74 3.80 0.17
N TYR A 77 10.43 3.72 0.36
CA TYR A 77 9.47 4.16 -0.64
C TYR A 77 8.29 4.86 -0.01
N VAL A 78 7.66 5.76 -0.77
CA VAL A 78 6.44 6.44 -0.30
C VAL A 78 5.25 5.49 -0.44
N SER A 79 4.56 5.21 0.67
CA SER A 79 3.31 4.43 0.65
C SER A 79 2.10 5.33 0.42
N GLU A 80 2.06 6.48 1.09
CA GLU A 80 0.95 7.42 1.07
C GLU A 80 1.38 8.85 1.45
N VAL A 81 0.46 9.80 1.28
CA VAL A 81 0.62 11.17 1.75
C VAL A 81 -0.45 11.44 2.80
N ALA A 82 -0.03 11.56 4.05
CA ALA A 82 -0.88 11.87 5.20
C ALA A 82 -0.60 13.30 5.66
N GLU A 83 -1.65 14.13 5.75
CA GLU A 83 -1.54 15.53 6.19
C GLU A 83 -0.46 16.33 5.42
N GLY A 84 -0.35 16.08 4.10
CA GLY A 84 0.67 16.72 3.25
C GLY A 84 2.09 16.16 3.42
N THR A 85 2.28 15.19 4.31
CA THR A 85 3.56 14.53 4.58
C THR A 85 3.62 13.17 3.91
N LYS A 86 4.71 12.90 3.19
CA LYS A 86 4.97 11.58 2.60
C LYS A 86 5.38 10.58 3.68
N ILE A 87 4.64 9.49 3.78
CA ILE A 87 4.97 8.37 4.66
C ILE A 87 5.97 7.47 3.96
N ARG A 88 7.15 7.26 4.56
CA ARG A 88 8.25 6.50 3.93
C ARG A 88 8.44 5.16 4.62
N ILE A 89 8.15 4.09 3.90
CA ILE A 89 8.31 2.72 4.37
C ILE A 89 9.72 2.26 4.11
N PHE A 90 10.40 1.72 5.12
CA PHE A 90 11.68 1.06 4.97
C PHE A 90 11.49 -0.40 4.52
N GLY A 91 12.34 -0.87 3.61
CA GLY A 91 12.32 -2.24 3.14
C GLY A 91 13.67 -2.77 2.70
N ILE A 92 13.72 -4.09 2.56
CA ILE A 92 14.84 -4.84 1.99
C ILE A 92 14.31 -5.61 0.80
N TYR A 93 14.95 -5.41 -0.35
CA TYR A 93 14.63 -6.08 -1.60
C TYR A 93 15.82 -6.93 -2.06
N GLY A 94 15.56 -8.00 -2.79
CA GLY A 94 16.63 -8.73 -3.46
C GLY A 94 16.16 -9.92 -4.28
N GLY A 95 17.11 -10.47 -5.05
CA GLY A 95 16.90 -11.62 -5.94
C GLY A 95 18.23 -12.14 -6.50
N PRO A 96 18.21 -13.19 -7.33
CA PRO A 96 19.39 -13.65 -8.07
C PRO A 96 20.07 -12.52 -8.83
N LYS A 97 21.40 -12.45 -8.75
CA LYS A 97 22.19 -11.40 -9.41
C LYS A 97 21.98 -11.45 -10.93
N GLY A 98 21.67 -10.29 -11.51
CA GLY A 98 21.54 -10.13 -12.97
C GLY A 98 20.29 -10.76 -13.58
N ALA A 99 19.42 -11.37 -12.77
CA ALA A 99 18.17 -11.91 -13.24
C ALA A 99 17.13 -10.80 -13.45
N THR A 100 16.24 -11.01 -14.42
CA THR A 100 15.14 -10.11 -14.76
C THR A 100 13.86 -10.94 -14.95
N ASN A 101 12.69 -10.31 -14.83
CA ASN A 101 11.38 -10.97 -15.00
C ASN A 101 11.16 -12.17 -14.07
N LEU A 102 11.59 -12.05 -12.81
CA LEU A 102 11.40 -13.08 -11.80
C LEU A 102 9.99 -13.05 -11.21
N PRO A 103 9.47 -14.19 -10.73
CA PRO A 103 8.32 -14.19 -9.84
C PRO A 103 8.62 -13.39 -8.56
N GLY A 104 7.67 -12.55 -8.15
CA GLY A 104 7.79 -11.68 -6.98
C GLY A 104 7.16 -12.26 -5.72
N ILE A 105 7.82 -12.06 -4.58
CA ILE A 105 7.32 -12.36 -3.24
C ILE A 105 7.28 -11.06 -2.43
N LEU A 106 6.13 -10.78 -1.81
CA LEU A 106 6.02 -9.80 -0.75
C LEU A 106 5.95 -10.55 0.59
N HIS A 107 6.97 -10.39 1.41
CA HIS A 107 6.99 -10.94 2.76
C HIS A 107 6.31 -9.97 3.73
N ILE A 108 5.16 -10.41 4.27
CA ILE A 108 4.42 -9.71 5.32
C ILE A 108 4.74 -10.42 6.65
N HIS A 109 5.42 -9.70 7.55
CA HIS A 109 5.84 -10.25 8.83
C HIS A 109 4.71 -10.21 9.88
N GLY A 110 4.90 -10.90 11.00
CA GLY A 110 3.95 -10.88 12.13
C GLY A 110 4.03 -9.59 12.95
N GLY A 111 3.07 -9.42 13.88
CA GLY A 111 3.00 -8.23 14.73
C GLY A 111 4.32 -7.96 15.47
N GLY A 112 4.84 -6.74 15.31
CA GLY A 112 6.01 -6.25 16.01
C GLY A 112 7.38 -6.72 15.50
N GLN A 113 7.40 -7.43 14.37
CA GLN A 113 8.61 -7.74 13.61
C GLN A 113 8.96 -6.60 12.63
N THR A 114 10.08 -6.72 11.92
CA THR A 114 10.56 -5.70 10.96
C THR A 114 11.00 -6.34 9.65
N ALA A 115 11.50 -5.50 8.73
CA ALA A 115 12.15 -5.94 7.50
C ALA A 115 13.28 -6.95 7.80
N SER A 116 13.17 -8.15 7.22
CA SER A 116 14.06 -9.28 7.51
C SER A 116 14.87 -9.73 6.29
N LEU A 117 16.18 -9.47 6.32
CA LEU A 117 17.11 -9.92 5.28
C LEU A 117 17.09 -11.45 5.10
N ALA A 118 16.90 -12.21 6.18
CA ALA A 118 16.86 -13.66 6.12
C ALA A 118 15.71 -14.18 5.22
N TRP A 119 14.55 -13.52 5.26
CA TRP A 119 13.42 -13.86 4.38
C TRP A 119 13.70 -13.49 2.92
N VAL A 120 14.39 -12.37 2.67
CA VAL A 120 14.80 -11.99 1.30
C VAL A 120 15.82 -13.00 0.76
N GLN A 121 16.84 -13.37 1.54
CA GLN A 121 17.82 -14.38 1.17
C GLN A 121 17.19 -15.76 0.93
N TYR A 122 16.19 -16.15 1.72
CA TYR A 122 15.47 -17.41 1.56
C TYR A 122 14.83 -17.53 0.17
N TRP A 123 14.14 -16.48 -0.26
CA TRP A 123 13.45 -16.45 -1.55
C TRP A 123 14.39 -16.17 -2.73
N ALA A 124 15.38 -15.28 -2.56
CA ALA A 124 16.36 -14.99 -3.59
C ALA A 124 17.14 -16.24 -4.04
N LYS A 125 17.51 -17.12 -3.10
CA LYS A 125 18.17 -18.40 -3.39
C LYS A 125 17.29 -19.42 -4.14
N ARG A 126 16.01 -19.12 -4.34
CA ARG A 126 15.01 -19.97 -5.02
C ARG A 126 14.53 -19.35 -6.33
N ASP A 127 15.26 -18.37 -6.85
CA ASP A 127 14.94 -17.64 -8.08
C ASP A 127 13.69 -16.76 -8.00
N TYR A 128 13.42 -16.20 -6.82
CA TYR A 128 12.37 -15.20 -6.62
C TYR A 128 12.98 -13.83 -6.32
N ALA A 129 12.34 -12.77 -6.84
CA ALA A 129 12.52 -11.43 -6.30
C ALA A 129 11.69 -11.32 -5.02
N CYS A 130 12.26 -10.82 -3.93
CA CYS A 130 11.57 -10.73 -2.64
C CYS A 130 11.71 -9.32 -2.06
N LEU A 131 10.60 -8.75 -1.60
CA LEU A 131 10.55 -7.53 -0.80
C LEU A 131 10.01 -7.87 0.59
N THR A 132 10.68 -7.38 1.62
CA THR A 132 10.19 -7.33 3.01
C THR A 132 10.22 -5.88 3.47
N TYR A 133 9.33 -5.50 4.36
CA TYR A 133 9.21 -4.12 4.82
C TYR A 133 9.11 -4.05 6.34
N ASP A 134 9.30 -2.86 6.88
CA ASP A 134 9.18 -2.59 8.30
C ASP A 134 7.83 -1.94 8.61
N PHE A 135 7.10 -2.51 9.58
CA PHE A 135 5.89 -1.89 10.10
C PHE A 135 6.10 -1.14 11.42
N CYS A 136 7.15 -1.48 12.18
CA CYS A 136 7.19 -1.06 13.57
C CYS A 136 7.62 0.38 13.80
N GLY A 137 8.33 0.99 12.86
CA GLY A 137 8.80 2.37 13.01
C GLY A 137 10.02 2.50 13.93
N LYS A 138 10.12 3.64 14.60
CA LYS A 138 11.37 4.10 15.23
C LYS A 138 11.46 3.65 16.68
N TRP A 139 12.61 3.09 17.06
CA TRP A 139 12.96 2.83 18.46
C TRP A 139 14.46 3.00 18.73
N GLU A 140 14.86 2.86 19.99
CA GLU A 140 16.24 3.09 20.43
C GLU A 140 17.25 2.16 19.73
N ASN A 141 18.39 2.70 19.29
CA ASN A 141 19.45 1.96 18.60
C ASN A 141 19.12 1.45 17.19
N ARG A 142 18.05 1.92 16.56
CA ARG A 142 17.71 1.60 15.17
C ARG A 142 17.89 2.80 14.25
N THR A 143 18.71 2.64 13.21
CA THR A 143 19.02 3.71 12.24
C THR A 143 18.19 3.63 10.96
N GLU A 144 17.60 2.46 10.67
CA GLU A 144 16.82 2.19 9.46
C GLU A 144 15.41 1.73 9.86
N TYR A 145 14.41 2.55 9.59
CA TYR A 145 13.04 2.32 10.03
C TYR A 145 12.03 2.99 9.09
N THR A 146 10.79 2.53 9.15
CA THR A 146 9.66 3.20 8.51
C THR A 146 9.33 4.50 9.23
N ASP A 147 9.33 5.60 8.48
CA ASP A 147 8.91 6.91 8.97
C ASP A 147 7.40 7.07 8.75
N TRP A 148 6.66 6.87 9.84
CA TRP A 148 5.20 7.03 9.89
C TRP A 148 4.76 8.50 9.94
N GLY A 149 5.68 9.47 10.03
CA GLY A 149 5.38 10.90 10.06
C GLY A 149 4.24 11.25 11.04
N PRO A 150 3.19 11.99 10.60
CA PRO A 150 2.06 12.34 11.46
C PRO A 150 1.24 11.14 11.93
N LEU A 151 1.32 9.99 11.25
CA LEU A 151 0.61 8.77 11.62
C LEU A 151 1.30 7.98 12.74
N ALA A 152 2.52 8.35 13.15
CA ALA A 152 3.32 7.61 14.12
C ALA A 152 2.54 7.25 15.39
N LYS A 153 1.72 8.17 15.91
CA LYS A 153 0.90 7.94 17.11
C LYS A 153 0.02 6.68 17.03
N ASN A 154 -0.46 6.32 15.84
CA ASN A 154 -1.39 5.20 15.64
C ASN A 154 -0.78 4.02 14.87
N CYS A 155 0.30 4.25 14.13
CA CYS A 155 0.88 3.26 13.21
C CYS A 155 2.28 2.78 13.65
N ASP A 156 3.00 3.56 14.45
CA ASP A 156 4.31 3.18 14.96
C ASP A 156 4.13 2.23 16.15
N MET A 157 4.23 0.92 15.87
CA MET A 157 4.10 -0.12 16.89
C MET A 157 5.14 0.00 18.00
N ALA A 158 6.32 0.52 17.70
CA ALA A 158 7.38 0.66 18.69
C ALA A 158 7.07 1.78 19.70
N SER A 159 6.41 2.85 19.25
CA SER A 159 5.94 3.94 20.10
C SER A 159 4.73 3.56 20.97
N SER A 160 4.03 2.47 20.62
CA SER A 160 2.79 2.04 21.29
C SER A 160 2.98 1.22 22.58
N GLY A 161 4.22 1.01 23.02
CA GLY A 161 4.53 0.25 24.25
C GLY A 161 4.25 -1.25 24.14
N VAL A 162 4.10 -1.77 22.91
CA VAL A 162 4.02 -3.21 22.62
C VAL A 162 5.42 -3.87 22.67
N TYR A 163 6.46 -3.08 22.96
CA TYR A 163 7.85 -3.48 23.18
C TYR A 163 8.48 -2.63 24.28
#